data_AF-D3BMK1-F1
#
_entry.id   AF-D3BMK1-F1
#
_cell.length_a   1.000
_cell.length_b   1.000
_cell.length_c   1.000
_cell.angle_alpha   90.00
_cell.angle_beta   90.00
_cell.angle_gamma   90.00
#
_symmetry.space_group_name_H-M   'P 1'
#
loop_
_entity.id
_entity.type
_entity.pdbx_description
1 polymer ?
#
loop_
_entity_poly.entity_id
_entity_poly.type
_entity_poly.pdbx_seq_one_letter_code
_entity_poly.pdbx_strand_id
1 'polypeptide(L)'
;MNEDDDIILDEDDDYSDEETRKKRLVDYQNLKFKYSTEFDFKTNQYATFIMNSLEVDKEINLNTFREYKVEDTKFKILYASNSADDLRRSLNSFYDMLIMVTRTLNSFS
;
A
#
# COMPACT_ATOMS: atom_id res chain seq x y z
N MET A 1 -5.41 31.78 -44.57
CA MET A 1 -4.84 30.42 -44.63
C MET A 1 -4.29 30.20 -43.24
N ASN A 2 -5.03 29.42 -42.46
CA ASN A 2 -4.69 29.06 -41.09
C ASN A 2 -3.70 27.91 -41.19
N GLU A 3 -2.52 28.07 -40.59
CA GLU A 3 -1.66 26.94 -40.28
C GLU A 3 -1.87 26.70 -38.78
N ASP A 4 -2.80 25.79 -38.51
CA ASP A 4 -3.05 25.25 -37.18
C ASP A 4 -1.82 24.41 -36.80
N ASP A 5 -1.14 24.83 -35.72
CA ASP A 5 -0.10 24.04 -35.06
C ASP A 5 -0.75 22.75 -34.52
N ASP A 6 -0.57 21.64 -35.24
CA ASP A 6 -0.93 20.30 -34.78
C ASP A 6 -0.11 19.96 -33.52
N ILE A 7 -0.72 20.20 -32.37
CA ILE A 7 -0.29 19.65 -31.09
C ILE A 7 -0.50 18.13 -31.18
N ILE A 8 0.57 17.39 -31.42
CA ILE A 8 0.58 15.93 -31.23
C ILE A 8 0.44 15.69 -29.72
N LEU A 9 -0.80 15.47 -29.28
CA LEU A 9 -1.08 14.83 -28.00
C LEU A 9 -0.72 13.35 -28.16
N ASP A 10 0.47 12.97 -27.70
CA ASP A 10 0.80 11.56 -27.47
C ASP A 10 -0.11 11.06 -26.33
N GLU A 11 -1.33 10.65 -26.71
CA GLU A 11 -2.24 9.84 -25.91
C GLU A 11 -1.71 8.41 -25.82
N ASP A 12 -0.56 8.23 -25.17
CA ASP A 12 -0.06 6.92 -24.73
C ASP A 12 0.29 6.99 -23.24
N ASP A 13 -0.66 7.51 -22.45
CA ASP A 13 -0.69 7.34 -21.00
C ASP A 13 -1.28 5.95 -20.67
N ASP A 14 -0.70 4.91 -21.28
CA ASP A 14 -1.05 3.50 -21.03
C ASP A 14 -0.22 2.96 -19.85
N TYR A 15 -0.27 3.67 -18.71
CA TYR A 15 0.01 3.09 -17.40
C TYR A 15 -1.15 2.14 -17.00
N SER A 16 -1.49 1.23 -17.91
CA SER A 16 -2.22 0.00 -17.64
C SER A 16 -1.33 -0.87 -16.75
N ASP A 17 -1.51 -0.63 -15.45
CA ASP A 17 -0.75 -1.19 -14.33
C ASP A 17 -1.03 -2.70 -14.14
N GLU A 18 -1.06 -3.47 -15.22
CA GLU A 18 -1.35 -4.90 -15.25
C GLU A 18 -0.05 -5.73 -15.22
N GLU A 19 1.01 -5.25 -15.87
CA GLU A 19 2.34 -5.90 -15.85
C GLU A 19 3.04 -5.72 -14.49
N THR A 20 2.85 -4.56 -13.85
CA THR A 20 3.37 -4.25 -12.51
C THR A 20 2.70 -5.08 -11.41
N ARG A 21 1.47 -5.56 -11.64
CA ARG A 21 0.74 -6.43 -10.70
C ARG A 21 1.26 -7.87 -10.73
N LYS A 22 1.63 -8.40 -11.90
CA LYS A 22 2.06 -9.80 -12.08
C LYS A 22 3.40 -10.14 -11.43
N LYS A 23 4.30 -9.17 -11.21
CA LYS A 23 5.61 -9.40 -10.54
C LYS A 23 5.55 -9.47 -9.00
N ARG A 24 4.38 -9.30 -8.38
CA ARG A 24 4.24 -9.17 -6.91
C ARG A 24 3.91 -10.44 -6.14
N LEU A 25 3.93 -11.61 -6.78
CA LEU A 25 3.73 -12.87 -6.07
C LEU A 25 5.09 -13.47 -5.70
N VAL A 26 5.85 -12.77 -4.85
CA VAL A 26 6.71 -13.50 -3.92
C VAL A 26 5.73 -14.29 -3.06
N ASP A 27 5.65 -15.60 -3.28
CA ASP A 27 4.81 -16.48 -2.47
C ASP A 27 5.27 -16.36 -1.01
N TYR A 28 4.56 -15.53 -0.25
CA TYR A 28 4.87 -15.22 1.14
C TYR A 28 4.88 -16.48 2.00
N GLN A 29 4.29 -17.59 1.52
CA GLN A 29 4.30 -18.87 2.21
C GLN A 29 5.71 -19.38 2.50
N ASN A 30 6.67 -19.08 1.62
CA ASN A 30 8.05 -19.53 1.74
C ASN A 30 8.95 -18.59 2.58
N LEU A 31 8.42 -17.46 3.05
CA LEU A 31 9.16 -16.51 3.88
C LEU A 31 9.19 -16.96 5.35
N LYS A 32 10.37 -16.86 5.98
CA LYS A 32 10.62 -17.41 7.32
C LYS A 32 9.85 -16.71 8.44
N PHE A 33 9.81 -15.38 8.41
CA PHE A 33 9.15 -14.57 9.44
C PHE A 33 7.89 -13.95 8.87
N LYS A 34 6.79 -14.06 9.62
CA LYS A 34 5.46 -13.59 9.21
C LYS A 34 4.80 -12.86 10.37
N TYR A 35 4.10 -11.79 10.06
CA TYR A 35 3.31 -11.01 10.99
C TYR A 35 2.01 -10.58 10.35
N SER A 36 0.89 -10.75 11.06
CA SER A 36 -0.42 -10.30 10.61
C SER A 36 -1.18 -9.70 11.78
N THR A 37 -1.88 -8.60 11.52
CA THR A 37 -2.76 -7.97 12.50
C THR A 37 -3.94 -7.30 11.81
N GLU A 38 -4.98 -7.01 12.58
CA GLU A 38 -6.19 -6.35 12.12
C GLU A 38 -6.57 -5.18 13.04
N PHE A 39 -7.11 -4.12 12.45
CA PHE A 39 -7.55 -2.92 13.15
C PHE A 39 -8.98 -2.60 12.73
N ASP A 40 -9.89 -2.43 13.70
CA ASP A 40 -11.27 -2.04 13.44
C ASP A 40 -11.42 -0.52 13.49
N PHE A 41 -11.80 0.08 12.37
CA PHE A 41 -12.02 1.52 12.23
C PHE A 41 -13.50 1.91 12.30
N LYS A 42 -14.40 0.99 12.70
CA LYS A 42 -15.85 1.18 12.86
C LYS A 42 -16.63 1.44 11.58
N THR A 43 -16.03 2.05 10.57
CA THR A 43 -16.64 2.30 9.26
C THR A 43 -15.72 1.81 8.15
N ASN A 44 -16.32 1.30 7.07
CA ASN A 44 -15.58 0.89 5.89
C ASN A 44 -14.84 2.05 5.23
N GLN A 45 -15.44 3.25 5.25
CA GLN A 45 -14.82 4.46 4.72
C GLN A 45 -13.51 4.79 5.44
N TYR A 46 -13.48 4.69 6.77
CA TYR A 46 -12.27 4.94 7.55
C TYR A 46 -11.21 3.86 7.31
N ALA A 47 -11.60 2.58 7.30
CA ALA A 47 -10.67 1.50 6.98
C ALA A 47 -10.03 1.67 5.59
N THR A 48 -10.83 2.05 4.59
CA THR A 48 -10.38 2.32 3.22
C THR A 48 -9.48 3.55 3.14
N PHE A 49 -9.81 4.63 3.87
CA PHE A 49 -8.98 5.83 3.94
C PHE A 49 -7.59 5.53 4.53
N ILE A 50 -7.55 4.77 5.63
CA ILE A 50 -6.30 4.34 6.27
C ILE A 50 -5.47 3.48 5.30
N MET A 51 -6.10 2.48 4.66
CA MET A 51 -5.42 1.64 3.67
C MET A 51 -4.80 2.46 2.54
N ASN A 52 -5.59 3.33 1.91
CA ASN A 52 -5.11 4.14 0.79
C ASN A 52 -3.97 5.07 1.21
N SER A 53 -4.03 5.63 2.43
CA SER A 53 -2.95 6.48 2.96
C SER A 53 -1.65 5.72 3.20
N LEU A 54 -1.73 4.43 3.56
CA LEU A 54 -0.57 3.58 3.87
C LEU A 54 -0.05 2.78 2.66
N GLU A 55 -0.85 2.60 1.62
CA GLU A 55 -0.45 1.89 0.39
C GLU A 55 0.43 2.75 -0.53
N VAL A 56 0.32 4.08 -0.46
CA VAL A 56 1.04 5.01 -1.36
C VAL A 56 2.55 4.92 -1.17
N ASP A 57 3.04 4.56 0.02
CA ASP A 57 4.47 4.43 0.30
C ASP A 57 4.99 3.01 0.06
N LYS A 58 5.02 2.61 -1.22
CA LYS A 58 5.70 1.39 -1.67
C LYS A 58 7.21 1.63 -1.66
N GLU A 59 7.77 1.75 -0.45
CA GLU A 59 9.22 1.69 -0.26
C GLU A 59 9.77 0.45 -0.98
N ILE A 60 10.79 0.62 -1.82
CA ILE A 60 11.39 -0.42 -2.69
C ILE A 60 12.27 -1.36 -1.83
N ASN A 61 11.72 -1.94 -0.77
CA ASN A 61 12.36 -3.04 -0.07
C ASN A 61 11.83 -4.34 -0.67
N LEU A 62 12.51 -4.80 -1.72
CA LEU A 62 12.24 -6.07 -2.43
C LEU A 62 12.26 -7.31 -1.50
N ASN A 63 12.80 -7.17 -0.28
CA ASN A 63 13.01 -8.25 0.67
C ASN A 63 11.84 -8.48 1.65
N THR A 64 10.82 -7.62 1.64
CA THR A 64 9.68 -7.73 2.55
C THR A 64 8.39 -7.73 1.75
N PHE A 65 7.67 -8.85 1.83
CA PHE A 65 6.30 -8.95 1.34
C PHE A 65 5.36 -8.15 2.25
N ARG A 66 4.47 -7.38 1.64
CA ARG A 66 3.45 -6.58 2.32
C ARG A 66 2.12 -6.73 1.58
N GLU A 67 1.07 -7.05 2.31
CA GLU A 67 -0.29 -7.05 1.81
C GLU A 67 -1.19 -6.26 2.76
N TYR A 68 -2.02 -5.40 2.16
CA TYR A 68 -3.03 -4.61 2.85
C TYR A 68 -4.39 -5.01 2.31
N LYS A 69 -5.35 -5.26 3.19
CA LYS A 69 -6.73 -5.61 2.84
C LYS A 69 -7.71 -4.90 3.75
N VAL A 70 -8.84 -4.51 3.20
CA VAL A 70 -9.99 -4.04 3.98
C VAL A 70 -11.10 -5.08 3.85
N GLU A 71 -11.62 -5.52 4.98
CA GLU A 71 -12.80 -6.37 5.08
C GLU A 71 -13.80 -5.67 6.00
N ASP A 72 -14.93 -5.21 5.45
CA ASP A 72 -15.93 -4.42 6.16
C ASP A 72 -15.31 -3.19 6.86
N THR A 73 -15.27 -3.18 8.19
CA THR A 73 -14.71 -2.08 9.00
C THR A 73 -13.27 -2.34 9.42
N LYS A 74 -12.71 -3.49 9.04
CA LYS A 74 -11.40 -3.95 9.48
C LYS A 74 -10.34 -3.75 8.41
N PHE A 75 -9.26 -3.11 8.81
CA PHE A 75 -8.04 -3.03 8.04
C PHE A 75 -7.08 -4.14 8.49
N LYS A 76 -6.73 -5.05 7.58
CA LYS A 76 -5.83 -6.18 7.80
C LYS A 76 -4.51 -5.94 7.08
N ILE A 77 -3.41 -6.30 7.75
CA ILE A 77 -2.07 -6.27 7.18
C ILE A 77 -1.41 -7.64 7.28
N LEU A 78 -0.57 -7.96 6.31
CA LEU A 78 0.35 -9.09 6.35
C LEU A 78 1.73 -8.62 5.92
N TYR A 79 2.71 -8.88 6.78
CA TYR A 79 4.12 -8.66 6.51
C TYR A 79 4.86 -9.99 6.57
N ALA A 80 5.75 -10.22 5.63
CA ALA A 80 6.62 -11.39 5.67
C ALA A 80 8.00 -11.07 5.11
N SER A 81 9.04 -11.67 5.69
CA SER A 81 10.43 -11.52 5.24
C SER A 81 11.28 -12.73 5.66
N ASN A 82 12.42 -12.91 5.01
CA ASN A 82 13.46 -13.87 5.44
C ASN A 82 14.37 -13.31 6.53
N SER A 83 14.31 -12.00 6.80
CA SER A 83 15.09 -11.30 7.81
C SER A 83 14.17 -10.77 8.91
N ALA A 84 14.46 -11.12 10.16
CA ALA A 84 13.73 -10.59 11.31
C ALA A 84 13.97 -9.08 11.49
N ASP A 85 15.16 -8.60 11.15
CA ASP A 85 15.49 -7.17 11.23
C ASP A 85 14.76 -6.35 10.18
N ASP A 86 14.65 -6.86 8.95
CA ASP A 86 13.91 -6.17 7.88
C ASP A 86 12.42 -6.12 8.20
N LEU A 87 11.87 -7.23 8.73
CA LEU A 87 10.49 -7.27 9.21
C LEU A 87 10.25 -6.26 10.33
N ARG A 88 11.13 -6.22 11.35
CA ARG A 88 11.03 -5.30 12.48
C ARG A 88 11.09 -3.83 12.03
N ARG A 89 12.03 -3.49 11.14
CA ARG A 89 12.16 -2.13 10.60
C ARG A 89 10.90 -1.73 9.83
N SER A 90 10.42 -2.60 8.95
CA SER A 90 9.23 -2.34 8.13
C SER A 90 7.96 -2.18 8.97
N LEU A 91 7.79 -3.00 10.01
CA LEU A 91 6.67 -2.87 10.94
C LEU A 91 6.74 -1.59 11.77
N ASN A 92 7.92 -1.19 12.23
CA ASN A 92 8.06 0.08 12.97
C ASN A 92 7.65 1.27 12.11
N SER A 93 8.17 1.37 10.88
CA SER A 93 7.78 2.45 9.95
C SER A 93 6.28 2.45 9.67
N PHE A 94 5.68 1.25 9.52
CA PHE A 94 4.23 1.11 9.34
C PHE A 94 3.45 1.67 10.54
N TYR A 95 3.84 1.33 11.77
CA TYR A 95 3.14 1.80 12.97
C TYR A 95 3.27 3.31 13.16
N ASP A 96 4.43 3.89 12.87
CA ASP A 96 4.63 5.33 12.94
C ASP A 96 3.68 6.06 11.97
N MET A 97 3.57 5.58 10.73
CA MET A 97 2.61 6.12 9.76
C MET A 97 1.16 5.87 10.17
N LEU A 98 0.82 4.66 10.62
CA LEU A 98 -0.53 4.31 11.06
C LEU A 98 -1.00 5.25 12.17
N ILE A 99 -0.14 5.53 13.16
CA ILE A 99 -0.45 6.47 14.25
C ILE A 99 -0.66 7.88 13.70
N MET A 100 0.18 8.33 12.77
CA MET A 100 0.05 9.64 12.14
C MET A 100 -1.30 9.77 11.41
N VAL A 101 -1.61 8.84 10.50
CA VAL A 101 -2.84 8.88 9.70
C VAL A 101 -4.08 8.76 10.60
N THR A 102 -4.04 7.91 11.63
CA THR A 102 -5.15 7.77 12.59
C THR A 102 -5.39 9.06 13.36
N ARG A 103 -4.33 9.79 13.76
CA ARG A 103 -4.46 11.10 14.42
C ARG A 103 -5.04 12.15 13.48
N THR A 104 -4.61 12.15 12.22
CA THR A 104 -5.17 13.03 11.19
C THR A 104 -6.66 12.76 11.01
N LEU A 105 -7.05 11.49 10.83
CA LEU A 105 -8.46 11.11 10.71
C LEU A 105 -9.29 11.62 11.89
N ASN A 106 -8.82 11.40 13.12
CA ASN A 106 -9.51 11.86 14.34
C ASN A 106 -9.55 13.39 14.50
N SER A 107 -8.68 14.14 13.83
CA SER A 107 -8.63 15.60 13.90
C SER A 107 -9.59 16.28 12.91
N PHE A 108 -10.06 15.55 11.90
CA PHE A 108 -10.98 16.02 10.86
C PHE A 108 -12.34 15.29 10.85
N SER A 109 -12.56 14.37 11.80
CA SER A 109 -13.82 13.65 12.04
C SER A 109 -14.62 14.30 13.17
#